data_AF-A0AAY5KXP4-F1
#
_entry.id   AF-A0AAY5KXP4-F1
#
_cell.length_a   1.000
_cell.length_b   1.000
_cell.length_c   1.000
_cell.angle_alpha   90.00
_cell.angle_beta   90.00
_cell.angle_gamma   90.00
#
_symmetry.space_group_name_H-M   'P 1'
#
loop_
_entity.id
_entity.type
_entity.pdbx_description
1 polymer ?
#
loop_
_entity_poly.entity_id
_entity_poly.type
_entity_poly.pdbx_seq_one_letter_code
_entity_poly.pdbx_strand_id
1 'polypeptide(L)'
;MLCTSAQGEIKEIYPVDLPDVDYNSLCLTSENILSSLESNTYTGENWFIPSIGSKVEVTLDNVGRLEVFGDDPPCTLLALHMPADETQVVALNLHGKWWPLNDVLKTSCKSRSGLVTVLSVMERLILFLLSQIIFGVLERPFMEDMYFSPHPMREFGKILWLNGEAVGFYTIKKKGSLCDGCTSQSYQLPVLDTVFVRTQWRRRGLGLQILADFCTSLPNEKVIGLSCPISPSMIKVCRKFLLTNQDQRDRLYEVVAPGAWDQRRNIWLNIQLNYSANSEALPGLESGCTKAKVV
;
A
#
# COMPACT_ATOMS: atom_id res chain seq x y z
N MET A 1 -6.90 -8.91 20.98
CA MET A 1 -7.33 -8.42 22.32
C MET A 1 -8.68 -7.76 22.13
N LEU A 2 -9.75 -8.39 22.59
CA LEU A 2 -11.12 -7.90 22.40
C LEU A 2 -11.35 -6.68 23.31
N CYS A 3 -11.51 -5.50 22.72
CA CYS A 3 -11.86 -4.29 23.47
C CYS A 3 -13.37 -4.27 23.74
N THR A 4 -13.78 -4.65 24.95
CA THR A 4 -15.10 -4.36 25.51
C THR A 4 -15.10 -2.94 26.09
N SER A 5 -15.98 -2.07 25.62
CA SER A 5 -16.33 -0.81 26.29
C SER A 5 -17.81 -0.80 26.64
N ALA A 6 -18.10 -0.38 27.87
CA ALA A 6 -19.44 -0.21 28.40
C ALA A 6 -20.12 1.03 27.81
N GLN A 7 -21.47 0.98 27.77
CA GLN A 7 -22.44 2.04 27.46
C GLN A 7 -22.65 2.37 25.98
N GLY A 8 -23.77 1.86 25.45
CA GLY A 8 -24.78 2.61 24.68
C GLY A 8 -24.44 3.28 23.34
N GLU A 9 -23.17 3.42 22.97
CA GLU A 9 -22.80 3.88 21.64
C GLU A 9 -22.90 2.71 20.66
N ILE A 10 -23.61 2.93 19.55
CA ILE A 10 -23.54 2.02 18.40
C ILE A 10 -22.09 2.10 17.92
N LYS A 11 -21.27 1.14 18.36
CA LYS A 11 -19.90 1.01 17.91
C LYS A 11 -19.95 0.66 16.43
N GLU A 12 -19.59 1.60 15.57
CA GLU A 12 -19.40 1.32 14.15
C GLU A 12 -18.33 0.23 14.02
N ILE A 13 -18.72 -0.91 13.43
CA ILE A 13 -17.84 -2.06 13.19
C ILE A 13 -17.40 -2.01 11.74
N TYR A 14 -16.10 -2.17 11.50
CA TYR A 14 -15.49 -2.17 10.18
C TYR A 14 -14.91 -3.56 9.84
N PRO A 15 -14.58 -3.86 8.57
CA PRO A 15 -14.13 -5.18 8.16
C PRO A 15 -12.94 -5.72 8.96
N VAL A 16 -11.97 -4.87 9.29
CA VAL A 16 -10.79 -5.26 10.08
C VAL A 16 -11.10 -5.58 11.55
N ASP A 17 -12.28 -5.19 12.04
CA ASP A 17 -12.75 -5.50 13.40
C ASP A 17 -13.51 -6.83 13.48
N LEU A 18 -13.88 -7.41 12.33
CA LEU A 18 -14.57 -8.70 12.25
C LEU A 18 -13.60 -9.84 12.61
N PRO A 19 -14.13 -11.04 12.97
CA PRO A 19 -13.29 -12.18 13.27
C PRO A 19 -12.30 -12.46 12.15
N ASP A 20 -11.06 -12.82 12.53
CA ASP A 20 -10.01 -13.12 11.57
C ASP A 20 -10.45 -14.30 10.69
N VAL A 21 -10.22 -14.16 9.39
CA VAL A 21 -10.60 -15.12 8.36
C VAL A 21 -9.40 -15.43 7.52
N ASP A 22 -9.26 -16.69 7.11
CA ASP A 22 -8.25 -17.05 6.14
C ASP A 22 -8.67 -16.63 4.71
N TYR A 23 -7.71 -16.66 3.80
CA TYR A 23 -7.95 -16.30 2.40
C TYR A 23 -8.94 -17.23 1.72
N ASN A 24 -8.94 -18.51 2.07
CA ASN A 24 -9.84 -19.50 1.49
C ASN A 24 -11.30 -19.18 1.80
N SER A 25 -11.61 -18.83 3.05
CA SER A 25 -12.95 -18.45 3.48
C SER A 25 -13.44 -17.19 2.77
N LEU A 26 -12.56 -16.20 2.55
CA LEU A 26 -12.91 -15.00 1.78
C LEU A 26 -13.17 -15.30 0.30
N CYS A 27 -12.34 -16.12 -0.32
CA CYS A 27 -12.50 -16.54 -1.71
C CYS A 27 -13.79 -17.35 -1.88
N LEU A 28 -14.04 -18.34 -1.02
CA LEU A 28 -15.27 -19.15 -1.04
C LEU A 28 -16.53 -18.29 -0.88
N THR A 29 -16.50 -17.28 0.00
CA THR A 29 -17.62 -16.34 0.16
C THR A 29 -17.86 -15.56 -1.13
N SER A 30 -16.79 -15.10 -1.77
CA SER A 30 -16.83 -14.37 -3.04
C SER A 30 -17.37 -15.25 -4.17
N GLU A 31 -16.92 -16.50 -4.28
CA GLU A 31 -17.41 -17.47 -5.26
C GLU A 31 -18.90 -17.78 -5.08
N ASN A 32 -19.34 -18.02 -3.84
CA ASN A 32 -20.75 -18.31 -3.54
C ASN A 32 -21.67 -17.15 -3.96
N ILE A 33 -21.25 -15.90 -3.72
CA ILE A 33 -22.02 -14.72 -4.15
C ILE A 33 -22.07 -14.66 -5.68
N LEU A 34 -20.95 -14.85 -6.35
CA LEU A 34 -20.89 -14.81 -7.81
C LEU A 34 -21.78 -15.90 -8.43
N SER A 35 -21.71 -17.13 -7.95
CA SER A 35 -22.60 -18.22 -8.40
C SER A 35 -24.08 -17.94 -8.11
N SER A 36 -24.38 -17.26 -7.00
CA SER A 36 -25.76 -16.84 -6.68
C SER A 36 -26.26 -15.75 -7.63
N LEU A 37 -25.40 -14.82 -8.04
CA LEU A 37 -25.71 -13.80 -9.04
C LEU A 37 -25.93 -14.44 -10.43
N GLU A 38 -25.05 -15.35 -10.85
CA GLU A 38 -25.16 -16.08 -12.13
C GLU A 38 -26.44 -16.92 -12.23
N SER A 39 -26.89 -17.50 -11.11
CA SER A 39 -28.11 -18.31 -11.04
C SER A 39 -29.37 -17.49 -10.73
N ASN A 40 -29.28 -16.16 -10.61
CA ASN A 40 -30.37 -15.28 -10.18
C ASN A 40 -31.01 -15.70 -8.84
N THR A 41 -30.22 -16.29 -7.93
CA THR A 41 -30.64 -16.71 -6.58
C THR A 41 -30.06 -15.83 -5.48
N TYR A 42 -29.36 -14.75 -5.83
CA TYR A 42 -28.77 -13.82 -4.88
C TYR A 42 -29.84 -13.17 -3.99
N THR A 43 -29.73 -13.35 -2.67
CA THR A 43 -30.65 -12.81 -1.66
C THR A 43 -30.05 -11.67 -0.84
N GLY A 44 -28.90 -11.13 -1.24
CA GLY A 44 -28.23 -10.05 -0.51
C GLY A 44 -28.82 -8.68 -0.83
N GLU A 45 -28.11 -7.62 -0.45
CA GLU A 45 -28.49 -6.25 -0.81
C GLU A 45 -28.28 -6.04 -2.30
N ASN A 46 -29.37 -5.92 -3.05
CA ASN A 46 -29.33 -5.70 -4.51
C ASN A 46 -28.80 -4.33 -4.91
N TRP A 47 -28.53 -3.46 -3.94
CA TRP A 47 -28.18 -2.09 -4.20
C TRP A 47 -27.13 -1.58 -3.22
N PHE A 48 -26.17 -0.85 -3.76
CA PHE A 48 -25.14 -0.15 -3.01
C PHE A 48 -25.28 1.35 -3.21
N ILE A 49 -25.17 2.12 -2.13
CA ILE A 49 -25.20 3.59 -2.19
C ILE A 49 -23.79 4.09 -1.87
N PRO A 50 -22.99 4.49 -2.88
CA PRO A 50 -21.68 5.06 -2.63
C PRO A 50 -21.81 6.41 -1.94
N SER A 51 -20.75 6.84 -1.23
CA SER A 51 -20.72 8.16 -0.59
C SER A 51 -20.78 9.32 -1.59
N ILE A 52 -20.42 9.06 -2.84
CA ILE A 52 -20.39 10.02 -3.96
C ILE A 52 -20.95 9.29 -5.18
N GLY A 53 -21.93 9.89 -5.85
CA GLY A 53 -22.48 9.38 -7.11
C GLY A 53 -23.85 8.71 -6.96
N SER A 54 -24.27 8.04 -8.04
CA SER A 54 -25.56 7.36 -8.11
C SER A 54 -25.54 6.01 -7.42
N LYS A 55 -26.70 5.58 -6.95
CA LYS A 55 -26.95 4.23 -6.44
C LYS A 55 -26.59 3.19 -7.50
N VAL A 56 -25.84 2.17 -7.12
CA VAL A 56 -25.34 1.10 -7.99
C VAL A 56 -26.11 -0.18 -7.71
N GLU A 57 -26.59 -0.84 -8.76
CA GLU A 57 -27.23 -2.16 -8.64
C GLU A 57 -26.16 -3.26 -8.58
N VAL A 58 -26.34 -4.23 -7.68
CA VAL A 58 -25.47 -5.39 -7.57
C VAL A 58 -25.92 -6.43 -8.58
N THR A 59 -25.37 -6.34 -9.78
CA THR A 59 -25.63 -7.25 -10.91
C THR A 59 -24.33 -7.86 -11.41
N LEU A 60 -24.44 -8.90 -12.24
CA LEU A 60 -23.26 -9.52 -12.87
C LEU A 60 -22.46 -8.53 -13.71
N ASP A 61 -23.12 -7.54 -14.32
CA ASP A 61 -22.47 -6.51 -15.14
C ASP A 61 -21.61 -5.53 -14.32
N ASN A 62 -21.97 -5.30 -13.04
CA ASN A 62 -21.27 -4.34 -12.18
C ASN A 62 -20.31 -5.02 -11.20
N VAL A 63 -20.32 -6.35 -11.10
CA VAL A 63 -19.50 -7.13 -10.16
C VAL A 63 -18.31 -7.74 -10.89
N GLY A 64 -17.11 -7.30 -10.50
CA GLY A 64 -15.84 -7.76 -11.05
C GLY A 64 -15.07 -8.65 -10.07
N ARG A 65 -14.25 -9.56 -10.61
CA ARG A 65 -13.25 -10.30 -9.83
C ARG A 65 -12.02 -9.43 -9.61
N LEU A 66 -11.56 -9.36 -8.37
CA LEU A 66 -10.39 -8.62 -7.94
C LEU A 66 -9.34 -9.58 -7.38
N GLU A 67 -8.25 -9.76 -8.11
CA GLU A 67 -7.11 -10.55 -7.67
C GLU A 67 -6.22 -9.72 -6.72
N VAL A 68 -6.10 -10.18 -5.47
CA VAL A 68 -5.41 -9.41 -4.42
C VAL A 68 -3.90 -9.70 -4.39
N PHE A 69 -3.48 -10.91 -4.75
CA PHE A 69 -2.07 -11.32 -4.74
C PHE A 69 -1.70 -11.96 -6.06
N GLY A 70 -0.45 -11.75 -6.48
CA GLY A 70 0.15 -12.46 -7.62
C GLY A 70 0.74 -13.82 -7.26
N ASP A 71 0.44 -14.35 -6.06
CA ASP A 71 0.90 -15.66 -5.62
C ASP A 71 -0.10 -16.76 -6.06
N ASP A 72 0.39 -17.98 -6.28
CA ASP A 72 -0.41 -19.14 -6.71
C ASP A 72 -0.79 -20.01 -5.48
N PRO A 73 -2.09 -20.26 -5.20
CA PRO A 73 -3.28 -19.80 -5.93
C PRO A 73 -3.68 -18.35 -5.63
N PRO A 74 -4.25 -17.62 -6.61
CA PRO A 74 -4.64 -16.23 -6.43
C PRO A 74 -5.84 -16.09 -5.50
N CYS A 75 -5.75 -15.16 -4.54
CA CYS A 75 -6.90 -14.78 -3.72
C CYS A 75 -7.81 -13.86 -4.53
N THR A 76 -9.00 -14.35 -4.89
CA THR A 76 -10.00 -13.59 -5.65
C THR A 76 -11.10 -13.08 -4.73
N LEU A 77 -11.31 -11.76 -4.75
CA LEU A 77 -12.43 -11.09 -4.08
C LEU A 77 -13.40 -10.51 -5.10
N LEU A 78 -14.58 -10.08 -4.66
CA LEU A 78 -15.51 -9.32 -5.49
C LEU A 78 -15.37 -7.81 -5.25
N ALA A 79 -15.27 -7.08 -6.34
CA ALA A 79 -15.36 -5.63 -6.39
C ALA A 79 -16.66 -5.21 -7.08
N LEU A 80 -17.29 -4.16 -6.58
CA LEU A 80 -18.41 -3.50 -7.24
C LEU A 80 -17.88 -2.28 -7.98
N HIS A 81 -18.25 -2.17 -9.24
CA HIS A 81 -17.82 -1.12 -10.16
C HIS A 81 -18.98 -0.16 -10.47
N MET A 82 -18.66 1.07 -10.87
CA MET A 82 -19.68 1.99 -11.36
C MET A 82 -20.26 1.49 -12.69
N PRO A 83 -21.59 1.61 -12.89
CA PRO A 83 -22.18 1.35 -14.20
C PRO A 83 -21.53 2.24 -15.26
N ALA A 84 -21.13 1.65 -16.39
CA ALA A 84 -20.41 2.28 -17.50
C ALA A 84 -18.93 2.67 -17.25
N ASP A 85 -18.36 2.38 -16.07
CA ASP A 85 -16.91 2.51 -15.81
C ASP A 85 -16.39 1.35 -14.95
N GLU A 86 -15.93 0.30 -15.62
CA GLU A 86 -15.32 -0.89 -15.01
C GLU A 86 -14.00 -0.59 -14.29
N THR A 87 -13.39 0.59 -14.49
CA THR A 87 -12.15 0.95 -13.78
C THR A 87 -12.44 1.55 -12.40
N GLN A 88 -13.65 2.05 -12.18
CA GLN A 88 -14.02 2.73 -10.95
C GLN A 88 -14.64 1.77 -9.93
N VAL A 89 -13.79 1.23 -9.04
CA VAL A 89 -14.23 0.42 -7.89
C VAL A 89 -14.88 1.30 -6.82
N VAL A 90 -16.09 0.96 -6.38
CA VAL A 90 -16.83 1.69 -5.33
C VAL A 90 -16.97 0.92 -4.03
N ALA A 91 -16.99 -0.42 -4.09
CA ALA A 91 -17.13 -1.27 -2.92
C ALA A 91 -16.42 -2.61 -3.10
N LEU A 92 -16.17 -3.28 -1.98
CA LEU A 92 -15.69 -4.66 -1.95
C LEU A 92 -16.65 -5.53 -1.18
N ASN A 93 -16.82 -6.78 -1.61
CA ASN A 93 -17.52 -7.75 -0.80
C ASN A 93 -16.56 -8.38 0.21
N LEU A 94 -16.81 -8.15 1.50
CA LEU A 94 -16.05 -8.74 2.60
C LEU A 94 -17.04 -9.29 3.64
N HIS A 95 -16.85 -10.54 4.03
CA HIS A 95 -17.78 -11.27 4.91
C HIS A 95 -19.24 -11.26 4.42
N GLY A 96 -19.44 -11.38 3.11
CA GLY A 96 -20.78 -11.43 2.51
C GLY A 96 -21.50 -10.09 2.40
N LYS A 97 -20.85 -8.99 2.82
CA LYS A 97 -21.41 -7.63 2.79
C LYS A 97 -20.59 -6.72 1.87
N TRP A 98 -21.26 -5.79 1.19
CA TRP A 98 -20.62 -4.72 0.42
C TRP A 98 -20.15 -3.58 1.33
N TRP A 99 -18.85 -3.27 1.26
CA TRP A 99 -18.23 -2.22 2.04
C TRP A 99 -17.66 -1.13 1.13
N PRO A 100 -17.96 0.16 1.38
CA PRO A 100 -17.29 1.24 0.67
C PRO A 100 -15.79 1.20 0.97
N LEU A 101 -14.96 1.55 -0.01
CA LEU A 101 -13.50 1.52 0.13
C LEU A 101 -13.01 2.28 1.37
N ASN A 102 -13.61 3.44 1.67
CA ASN A 102 -13.26 4.25 2.83
C ASN A 102 -13.52 3.55 4.18
N ASP A 103 -14.51 2.67 4.25
CA ASP A 103 -14.82 1.96 5.50
C ASP A 103 -13.96 0.71 5.67
N VAL A 104 -13.51 0.09 4.58
CA VAL A 104 -12.50 -0.99 4.65
C VAL A 104 -11.20 -0.49 5.29
N LEU A 105 -10.87 0.79 5.12
CA LEU A 105 -9.67 1.42 5.69
C LEU A 105 -9.83 1.86 7.15
N LYS A 106 -10.98 1.65 7.78
CA LYS A 106 -11.25 2.11 9.14
C LYS A 106 -11.29 0.94 10.11
N THR A 107 -11.12 1.27 11.38
CA THR A 107 -11.37 0.41 12.53
C THR A 107 -12.23 1.15 13.54
N SER A 108 -13.00 0.39 14.30
CA SER A 108 -13.77 0.85 15.45
C SER A 108 -12.85 1.36 16.57
N CYS A 109 -11.59 0.91 16.61
CA CYS A 109 -10.61 1.32 17.60
C CYS A 109 -9.98 2.67 17.24
N LYS A 110 -10.61 3.78 17.68
CA LYS A 110 -10.10 5.14 17.44
C LYS A 110 -8.73 5.42 18.05
N SER A 111 -8.32 4.66 19.06
CA SER A 111 -6.97 4.74 19.64
C SER A 111 -5.89 4.07 18.78
N ARG A 112 -6.27 3.29 17.75
CA ARG A 112 -5.34 2.68 16.80
C ARG A 112 -4.67 3.78 15.98
N SER A 113 -3.38 3.98 16.23
CA SER A 113 -2.57 5.03 15.62
C SER A 113 -1.11 4.58 15.52
N GLY A 114 -0.35 5.19 14.62
CA GLY A 114 1.06 4.88 14.38
C GLY A 114 1.27 3.77 13.35
N LEU A 115 2.53 3.32 13.23
CA LEU A 115 2.94 2.31 12.26
C LEU A 115 2.78 0.92 12.85
N VAL A 116 1.86 0.14 12.28
CA VAL A 116 1.50 -1.19 12.75
C VAL A 116 1.91 -2.22 11.70
N THR A 117 2.65 -3.25 12.10
CA THR A 117 3.04 -4.37 11.25
C THR A 117 1.81 -5.12 10.76
N VAL A 118 1.78 -5.44 9.46
CA VAL A 118 0.71 -6.25 8.85
C VAL A 118 0.86 -7.71 9.27
N LEU A 119 -0.13 -8.24 9.98
CA LEU A 119 -0.13 -9.60 10.50
C LEU A 119 -1.38 -10.40 10.10
N SER A 120 -2.53 -9.74 9.99
CA SER A 120 -3.81 -10.36 9.62
C SER A 120 -4.09 -10.30 8.12
N VAL A 121 -5.02 -11.14 7.68
CA VAL A 121 -5.54 -11.13 6.30
C VAL A 121 -6.15 -9.78 5.95
N MET A 122 -6.97 -9.22 6.85
CA MET A 122 -7.62 -7.92 6.61
C MET A 122 -6.64 -6.75 6.54
N GLU A 123 -5.60 -6.73 7.36
CA GLU A 123 -4.53 -5.73 7.23
C GLU A 123 -3.81 -5.89 5.89
N ARG A 124 -3.59 -7.12 5.43
CA ARG A 124 -2.99 -7.33 4.11
C ARG A 124 -3.89 -6.81 2.99
N LEU A 125 -5.20 -7.00 3.10
CA LEU A 125 -6.17 -6.41 2.15
C LEU A 125 -6.10 -4.89 2.18
N ILE A 126 -6.06 -4.26 3.36
CA ILE A 126 -5.94 -2.80 3.49
C ILE A 126 -4.67 -2.30 2.80
N LEU A 127 -3.53 -2.99 2.97
CA LEU A 127 -2.28 -2.65 2.29
C LEU A 127 -2.43 -2.75 0.77
N PHE A 128 -3.05 -3.84 0.27
CA PHE A 128 -3.35 -3.99 -1.15
C PHE A 128 -4.22 -2.84 -1.68
N LEU A 129 -5.29 -2.47 -0.96
CA LEU A 129 -6.18 -1.40 -1.37
C LEU A 129 -5.50 -0.05 -1.42
N LEU A 130 -4.69 0.28 -0.40
CA LEU A 130 -3.87 1.49 -0.42
C LEU A 130 -2.94 1.53 -1.63
N SER A 131 -2.35 0.38 -1.99
CA SER A 131 -1.36 0.27 -3.07
C SER A 131 -1.97 0.28 -4.47
N GLN A 132 -2.96 -0.56 -4.73
CA GLN A 132 -3.42 -0.87 -6.08
C GLN A 132 -4.64 -0.04 -6.46
N ILE A 133 -5.58 0.15 -5.53
CA ILE A 133 -6.83 0.85 -5.80
C ILE A 133 -6.68 2.34 -5.49
N ILE A 134 -6.33 2.69 -4.26
CA ILE A 134 -6.28 4.10 -3.84
C ILE A 134 -5.13 4.81 -4.53
N PHE A 135 -3.90 4.30 -4.42
CA PHE A 135 -2.79 4.91 -5.15
C PHE A 135 -2.91 4.70 -6.66
N GLY A 136 -3.15 3.47 -7.13
CA GLY A 136 -3.09 3.14 -8.55
C GLY A 136 -4.21 3.72 -9.42
N VAL A 137 -5.41 3.87 -8.86
CA VAL A 137 -6.60 4.35 -9.60
C VAL A 137 -7.05 5.73 -9.12
N LEU A 138 -7.21 5.95 -7.81
CA LEU A 138 -7.90 7.14 -7.29
C LEU A 138 -7.01 8.37 -7.06
N GLU A 139 -5.78 8.16 -6.58
CA GLU A 139 -4.89 9.21 -6.10
C GLU A 139 -3.56 9.29 -6.87
N ARG A 140 -3.49 8.61 -8.02
CA ARG A 140 -2.28 8.56 -8.85
C ARG A 140 -1.93 9.94 -9.37
N PRO A 141 -0.67 10.41 -9.20
CA PRO A 141 -0.24 11.66 -9.81
C PRO A 141 -0.27 11.55 -11.34
N PHE A 142 -0.92 12.51 -12.01
CA PHE A 142 -1.08 12.51 -13.47
C PHE A 142 0.26 12.57 -14.24
N MET A 143 1.31 13.09 -13.61
CA MET A 143 2.62 13.35 -14.23
C MET A 143 3.67 12.29 -13.90
N GLU A 144 3.31 11.24 -13.16
CA GLU A 144 4.23 10.19 -12.75
C GLU A 144 3.75 8.85 -13.31
N ASP A 145 4.49 8.26 -14.25
CA ASP A 145 4.26 6.90 -14.76
C ASP A 145 4.65 5.83 -13.72
N MET A 146 4.33 6.06 -12.44
CA MET A 146 4.73 5.22 -11.32
C MET A 146 3.58 4.30 -10.89
N TYR A 147 3.80 2.99 -11.02
CA TYR A 147 2.89 1.94 -10.53
C TYR A 147 3.60 1.11 -9.48
N PHE A 148 2.87 0.76 -8.43
CA PHE A 148 3.30 -0.30 -7.53
C PHE A 148 2.87 -1.64 -8.13
N SER A 149 3.80 -2.58 -8.23
CA SER A 149 3.43 -3.97 -8.47
C SER A 149 2.61 -4.48 -7.27
N PRO A 150 1.68 -5.42 -7.46
CA PRO A 150 1.07 -6.13 -6.35
C PRO A 150 2.15 -6.74 -5.46
N HIS A 151 2.03 -6.51 -4.15
CA HIS A 151 2.98 -7.04 -3.17
C HIS A 151 2.68 -8.53 -2.93
N PRO A 152 3.71 -9.40 -2.88
CA PRO A 152 3.53 -10.79 -2.46
C PRO A 152 2.85 -10.88 -1.09
N MET A 153 2.10 -11.95 -0.88
CA MET A 153 1.32 -12.20 0.35
C MET A 153 2.19 -12.11 1.61
N ARG A 154 3.45 -12.55 1.51
CA ARG A 154 4.41 -12.62 2.62
C ARG A 154 5.37 -11.43 2.69
N GLU A 155 5.23 -10.44 1.80
CA GLU A 155 6.08 -9.26 1.83
C GLU A 155 5.87 -8.49 3.15
N PHE A 156 6.97 -8.07 3.77
CA PHE A 156 6.87 -7.30 5.00
C PHE A 156 6.32 -5.90 4.70
N GLY A 157 5.35 -5.46 5.50
CA GLY A 157 4.83 -4.11 5.42
C GLY A 157 4.25 -3.64 6.74
N LYS A 158 4.14 -2.32 6.88
CA LYS A 158 3.42 -1.68 7.98
C LYS A 158 2.36 -0.73 7.41
N ILE A 159 1.22 -0.65 8.08
CA ILE A 159 0.18 0.34 7.81
C ILE A 159 0.33 1.48 8.81
N LEU A 160 0.28 2.71 8.31
CA LEU A 160 0.19 3.91 9.12
C LEU A 160 -1.28 4.19 9.45
N TRP A 161 -1.62 4.03 10.72
CA TRP A 161 -2.94 4.35 11.26
C TRP A 161 -2.94 5.75 11.88
N LEU A 162 -4.04 6.48 11.72
CA LEU A 162 -4.29 7.74 12.41
C LEU A 162 -5.77 7.81 12.80
N ASN A 163 -6.04 7.90 14.10
CA ASN A 163 -7.41 7.97 14.66
C ASN A 163 -8.33 6.83 14.18
N GLY A 164 -7.79 5.62 14.02
CA GLY A 164 -8.52 4.46 13.53
C GLY A 164 -8.74 4.42 12.02
N GLU A 165 -8.09 5.28 11.23
CA GLU A 165 -8.10 5.24 9.76
C GLU A 165 -6.71 4.89 9.21
N ALA A 166 -6.64 4.00 8.22
CA ALA A 166 -5.42 3.68 7.50
C ALA A 166 -5.12 4.81 6.48
N VAL A 167 -4.05 5.56 6.76
CA VAL A 167 -3.71 6.78 6.00
C VAL A 167 -2.50 6.63 5.09
N GLY A 168 -1.78 5.52 5.22
CA GLY A 168 -0.61 5.22 4.41
C GLY A 168 -0.03 3.85 4.75
N PHE A 169 1.02 3.47 4.05
CA PHE A 169 1.75 2.22 4.31
C PHE A 169 3.20 2.34 3.82
N TYR A 170 3.99 1.34 4.19
CA TYR A 170 5.22 1.05 3.48
C TYR A 170 5.51 -0.46 3.45
N THR A 171 6.31 -0.91 2.49
CA THR A 171 6.84 -2.28 2.38
C THR A 171 8.36 -2.32 2.43
N ILE A 172 8.91 -3.46 2.85
CA ILE A 172 10.36 -3.71 2.91
C ILE A 172 10.69 -5.01 2.17
N LYS A 173 11.67 -4.92 1.25
CA LYS A 173 12.41 -6.08 0.76
C LYS A 173 13.50 -6.42 1.76
N LYS A 174 13.38 -7.59 2.38
CA LYS A 174 14.33 -8.03 3.42
C LYS A 174 15.64 -8.44 2.77
N LYS A 175 16.76 -8.19 3.45
CA LYS A 175 18.05 -8.77 3.05
C LYS A 175 17.92 -10.29 2.96
N GLY A 176 18.38 -10.87 1.86
CA GLY A 176 18.29 -12.28 1.54
C GLY A 176 16.97 -12.73 0.91
N SER A 177 15.94 -11.86 0.79
CA SER A 177 14.75 -12.21 0.01
C SER A 177 15.05 -12.18 -1.48
N LEU A 178 14.38 -13.02 -2.26
CA LEU A 178 14.52 -13.06 -3.72
C LEU A 178 14.06 -11.73 -4.35
N CYS A 179 14.75 -11.31 -5.40
CA CYS A 179 14.42 -10.09 -6.15
C CYS A 179 13.22 -10.30 -7.08
N ASP A 180 13.15 -11.45 -7.73
CA ASP A 180 12.01 -11.93 -8.50
C ASP A 180 11.99 -13.47 -8.47
N GLY A 181 10.95 -14.07 -9.05
CA GLY A 181 10.81 -15.53 -9.10
C GLY A 181 11.68 -16.22 -10.16
N CYS A 182 12.35 -15.45 -11.03
CA CYS A 182 13.03 -15.97 -12.23
C CYS A 182 14.56 -15.96 -12.09
N THR A 183 15.08 -15.02 -11.30
CA THR A 183 16.49 -14.85 -11.01
C THR A 183 16.77 -15.40 -9.61
N SER A 184 17.82 -16.22 -9.47
CA SER A 184 18.29 -16.66 -8.15
C SER A 184 19.00 -15.54 -7.37
N GLN A 185 18.69 -14.27 -7.67
CA GLN A 185 19.28 -13.12 -7.02
C GLN A 185 18.47 -12.74 -5.78
N SER A 186 19.18 -12.34 -4.73
CA SER A 186 18.58 -11.90 -3.48
C SER A 186 19.09 -10.53 -3.07
N TYR A 187 18.25 -9.77 -2.38
CA TYR A 187 18.59 -8.44 -1.89
C TYR A 187 19.78 -8.50 -0.93
N GLN A 188 20.82 -7.70 -1.20
CA GLN A 188 22.05 -7.69 -0.40
C GLN A 188 21.95 -6.81 0.87
N LEU A 189 20.89 -6.02 0.96
CA LEU A 189 20.58 -5.12 2.07
C LEU A 189 19.05 -4.97 2.20
N PRO A 190 18.53 -4.53 3.36
CA PRO A 190 17.12 -4.19 3.48
C PRO A 190 16.80 -2.95 2.65
N VAL A 191 15.68 -2.98 1.92
CA VAL A 191 15.24 -1.89 1.05
C VAL A 191 13.80 -1.50 1.38
N LEU A 192 13.57 -0.22 1.66
CA LEU A 192 12.25 0.40 1.73
C LEU A 192 11.71 0.50 0.30
N ASP A 193 10.72 -0.32 -0.02
CA ASP A 193 10.40 -0.65 -1.41
C ASP A 193 9.26 0.17 -1.98
N THR A 194 8.13 0.19 -1.27
CA THR A 194 7.02 1.07 -1.59
C THR A 194 6.64 1.86 -0.36
N VAL A 195 6.32 3.13 -0.57
CA VAL A 195 5.83 4.05 0.46
C VAL A 195 4.66 4.77 -0.17
N PHE A 196 3.62 4.99 0.63
CA PHE A 196 2.50 5.81 0.20
C PHE A 196 1.83 6.45 1.40
N VAL A 197 1.43 7.71 1.23
CA VAL A 197 0.56 8.44 2.14
C VAL A 197 -0.57 9.04 1.30
N ARG A 198 -1.81 8.79 1.72
CA ARG A 198 -3.01 9.34 1.08
C ARG A 198 -2.95 10.86 1.02
N THR A 199 -3.34 11.41 -0.12
CA THR A 199 -3.25 12.81 -0.52
C THR A 199 -3.79 13.77 0.53
N GLN A 200 -4.98 13.51 1.07
CA GLN A 200 -5.62 14.31 2.13
C GLN A 200 -4.84 14.37 3.46
N TRP A 201 -3.92 13.43 3.67
CA TRP A 201 -3.07 13.30 4.86
C TRP A 201 -1.61 13.72 4.62
N ARG A 202 -1.24 14.09 3.38
CA ARG A 202 0.12 14.56 3.05
C ARG A 202 0.44 15.89 3.73
N ARG A 203 1.73 16.25 3.74
CA ARG A 203 2.28 17.48 4.34
C ARG A 203 2.13 17.60 5.87
N ARG A 204 1.73 16.53 6.55
CA ARG A 204 1.62 16.44 8.02
C ARG A 204 2.81 15.74 8.70
N GLY A 205 3.91 15.53 7.98
CA GLY A 205 5.11 14.85 8.50
C GLY A 205 5.07 13.31 8.46
N LEU A 206 3.99 12.71 7.95
CA LEU A 206 3.81 11.25 7.92
C LEU A 206 4.90 10.49 7.14
N GLY A 207 5.38 11.05 6.02
CA GLY A 207 6.49 10.47 5.26
C GLY A 207 7.82 10.45 6.05
N LEU A 208 8.06 11.47 6.88
CA LEU A 208 9.22 11.47 7.79
C LEU A 208 9.08 10.43 8.89
N GLN A 209 7.88 10.25 9.41
CA GLN A 209 7.58 9.22 10.40
C GLN A 209 7.85 7.82 9.84
N ILE A 210 7.40 7.54 8.60
CA ILE A 210 7.68 6.29 7.89
C ILE A 210 9.20 6.08 7.73
N LEU A 211 9.92 7.07 7.22
CA LEU A 211 11.36 6.94 7.00
C LEU A 211 12.12 6.75 8.32
N ALA A 212 11.73 7.47 9.38
CA ALA A 212 12.34 7.33 10.70
C ALA A 212 12.09 5.93 11.29
N ASP A 213 10.86 5.41 11.20
CA ASP A 213 10.52 4.06 11.65
C ASP A 213 11.29 2.98 10.89
N PHE A 214 11.46 3.12 9.57
CA PHE A 214 12.29 2.20 8.78
C PHE A 214 13.76 2.20 9.27
N CYS A 215 14.37 3.38 9.40
CA CYS A 215 15.77 3.50 9.83
C CYS A 215 16.02 2.97 11.25
N THR A 216 15.07 3.21 12.17
CA THR A 216 15.16 2.79 13.59
C THR A 216 14.81 1.33 13.79
N SER A 217 14.02 0.72 12.90
CA SER A 217 13.70 -0.72 12.93
C SER A 217 14.89 -1.62 12.55
N LEU A 218 15.98 -1.05 12.01
CA LEU A 218 17.13 -1.81 11.48
C LEU A 218 18.49 -1.38 12.08
N PRO A 219 18.61 -1.15 13.40
CA PRO A 219 19.74 -0.41 13.98
C PRO A 219 21.12 -1.03 13.72
N ASN A 220 21.19 -2.33 13.48
CA ASN A 220 22.43 -3.08 13.26
C ASN A 220 22.91 -3.05 11.80
N GLU A 221 22.08 -2.59 10.86
CA GLU A 221 22.41 -2.57 9.45
C GLU A 221 23.21 -1.32 9.12
N LYS A 222 24.48 -1.50 8.73
CA LYS A 222 25.38 -0.40 8.35
C LYS A 222 24.90 0.35 7.10
N VAL A 223 24.18 -0.34 6.22
CA VAL A 223 23.68 0.20 4.95
C VAL A 223 22.26 -0.29 4.75
N ILE A 224 21.35 0.63 4.45
CA ILE A 224 19.95 0.38 4.12
C ILE A 224 19.54 1.17 2.87
N GLY A 225 18.55 0.66 2.15
CA GLY A 225 18.15 1.17 0.84
C GLY A 225 16.75 1.75 0.78
N LEU A 226 16.51 2.62 -0.20
CA LEU A 226 15.21 2.93 -0.79
C LEU A 226 15.22 2.42 -2.24
N SER A 227 14.15 1.79 -2.69
CA SER A 227 14.04 1.30 -4.07
C SER A 227 14.10 2.46 -5.07
N CYS A 228 14.90 2.28 -6.11
CA CYS A 228 14.98 3.17 -7.26
C CYS A 228 13.83 2.87 -8.25
N PRO A 229 13.18 3.89 -8.85
CA PRO A 229 13.41 5.33 -8.63
C PRO A 229 12.75 5.87 -7.37
N ILE A 230 13.39 6.86 -6.73
CA ILE A 230 12.81 7.63 -5.63
C ILE A 230 12.02 8.82 -6.20
N SER A 231 10.75 8.97 -5.78
CA SER A 231 9.92 10.10 -6.22
C SER A 231 10.50 11.45 -5.78
N PRO A 232 10.22 12.55 -6.51
CA PRO A 232 10.60 13.90 -6.08
C PRO A 232 10.05 14.27 -4.70
N SER A 233 8.87 13.75 -4.34
CA SER A 233 8.25 13.92 -3.04
C SER A 233 9.06 13.23 -1.94
N MET A 234 9.49 11.99 -2.18
CA MET A 234 10.28 11.23 -1.24
C MET A 234 11.71 11.77 -1.11
N ILE A 235 12.32 12.30 -2.18
CA ILE A 235 13.60 13.02 -2.09
C ILE A 235 13.52 14.20 -1.12
N LYS A 236 12.41 14.96 -1.12
CA LYS A 236 12.18 16.05 -0.15
C LYS A 236 12.09 15.53 1.28
N VAL A 237 11.48 14.37 1.49
CA VAL A 237 11.41 13.69 2.80
C VAL A 237 12.81 13.27 3.24
N CYS A 238 13.57 12.56 2.38
CA CYS A 238 14.95 12.17 2.64
C CYS A 238 15.83 13.37 2.98
N ARG A 239 15.77 14.46 2.20
CA ARG A 239 16.51 15.68 2.48
C ARG A 239 16.24 16.21 3.89
N LYS A 240 14.97 16.35 4.25
CA LYS A 240 14.58 16.87 5.58
C LYS A 240 15.01 15.94 6.72
N PHE A 241 14.89 14.62 6.51
CA PHE A 241 15.34 13.62 7.47
C PHE A 241 16.86 13.68 7.70
N LEU A 242 17.65 13.70 6.62
CA LEU A 242 19.12 13.67 6.66
C LEU A 242 19.76 15.00 7.11
N LEU A 243 19.01 16.12 7.01
CA LEU A 243 19.40 17.38 7.64
C LEU A 243 19.39 17.27 9.17
N THR A 244 18.41 16.54 9.73
CA THR A 244 18.21 16.41 11.18
C THR A 244 19.00 15.23 11.77
N ASN A 245 19.21 14.16 11.00
CA ASN A 245 19.84 12.92 11.43
C ASN A 245 21.17 12.72 10.67
N GLN A 246 22.23 13.39 11.11
CA GLN A 246 23.49 13.42 10.37
C GLN A 246 24.20 12.06 10.33
N ASP A 247 24.00 11.25 11.37
CA ASP A 247 24.46 9.87 11.50
C ASP A 247 23.87 8.93 10.44
N GLN A 248 22.75 9.31 9.82
CA GLN A 248 22.10 8.53 8.77
C GLN A 248 22.62 8.86 7.36
N ARG A 249 23.44 9.91 7.20
CA ARG A 249 23.91 10.39 5.89
C ARG A 249 24.73 9.35 5.13
N ASP A 250 25.55 8.59 5.83
CA ASP A 250 26.40 7.54 5.23
C ASP A 250 25.70 6.17 5.17
N ARG A 251 24.46 6.07 5.67
CA ARG A 251 23.73 4.82 5.85
C ARG A 251 22.62 4.60 4.81
N LEU A 252 22.09 5.66 4.21
CA LEU A 252 20.91 5.61 3.34
C LEU A 252 21.25 5.72 1.85
N TYR A 253 20.83 4.72 1.07
CA TYR A 253 21.15 4.59 -0.36
C TYR A 253 19.90 4.46 -1.20
N GLU A 254 19.92 5.01 -2.41
CA GLU A 254 19.02 4.64 -3.49
C GLU A 254 19.54 3.35 -4.12
N VAL A 255 18.67 2.36 -4.29
CA VAL A 255 19.06 0.99 -4.61
C VAL A 255 18.31 0.48 -5.84
N VAL A 256 19.07 0.06 -6.85
CA VAL A 256 18.58 -0.83 -7.90
C VAL A 256 18.79 -2.26 -7.42
N ALA A 257 17.75 -3.10 -7.48
CA ALA A 257 17.87 -4.50 -7.06
C ALA A 257 18.96 -5.25 -7.87
N PRO A 258 19.71 -6.20 -7.25
CA PRO A 258 19.69 -6.66 -5.86
C PRO A 258 20.41 -5.77 -4.83
N GLY A 259 20.99 -4.65 -5.24
CA GLY A 259 21.64 -3.69 -4.34
C GLY A 259 23.08 -4.02 -4.00
N ALA A 260 23.82 -4.59 -4.96
CA ALA A 260 25.26 -4.70 -4.89
C ALA A 260 25.96 -3.33 -4.81
N TRP A 261 27.28 -3.33 -4.61
CA TRP A 261 28.06 -2.10 -4.40
C TRP A 261 27.92 -1.07 -5.53
N ASP A 262 27.87 -1.53 -6.78
CA ASP A 262 27.70 -0.74 -7.99
C ASP A 262 26.23 -0.38 -8.30
N GLN A 263 25.29 -0.99 -7.59
CA GLN A 263 23.84 -0.83 -7.78
C GLN A 263 23.18 0.07 -6.74
N ARG A 264 24.00 0.77 -5.95
CA ARG A 264 23.53 1.67 -4.89
C ARG A 264 24.23 3.01 -4.95
N ARG A 265 23.48 4.09 -4.71
CA ARG A 265 24.00 5.46 -4.69
C ARG A 265 23.60 6.14 -3.40
N ASN A 266 24.54 6.80 -2.73
CA ASN A 266 24.24 7.45 -1.46
C ASN A 266 23.26 8.61 -1.69
N ILE A 267 22.14 8.60 -0.95
CA ILE A 267 21.06 9.58 -1.16
C ILE A 267 21.51 10.98 -0.78
N TRP A 268 22.25 11.12 0.32
CA TRP A 268 22.72 12.43 0.78
C TRP A 268 23.65 13.08 -0.24
N LEU A 269 24.64 12.35 -0.73
CA LEU A 269 25.58 12.83 -1.75
C LEU A 269 24.85 13.20 -3.05
N ASN A 270 23.92 12.36 -3.52
CA ASN A 270 23.11 12.66 -4.69
C ASN A 270 22.31 13.96 -4.54
N ILE A 271 21.71 14.21 -3.37
CA ILE A 271 20.98 15.45 -3.08
C ILE A 271 21.90 16.66 -3.15
N GLN A 272 23.12 16.57 -2.59
CA GLN A 272 24.08 17.67 -2.61
C GLN A 272 24.57 17.98 -4.03
N LEU A 273 24.94 16.96 -4.80
CA LEU A 273 25.41 17.12 -6.17
C LEU A 273 24.35 17.76 -7.08
N ASN A 274 23.10 17.31 -6.97
CA ASN A 274 21.98 17.90 -7.73
C ASN A 274 21.63 19.32 -7.28
N TYR A 275 21.91 19.68 -6.03
CA TYR A 275 21.73 21.06 -5.57
C TYR A 275 22.79 21.98 -6.18
N SER A 276 24.05 21.52 -6.24
CA SER A 276 25.14 22.24 -6.90
C SER A 276 24.94 22.36 -8.41
N ALA A 277 24.51 21.28 -9.08
CA ALA A 277 24.22 21.29 -10.52
C ALA A 277 23.00 22.15 -10.89
N ASN A 278 21.99 22.26 -10.03
CA ASN A 278 20.88 23.21 -10.26
C ASN A 278 21.27 24.67 -9.99
N SER A 279 22.44 24.93 -9.38
CA SER A 279 23.07 26.25 -9.33
C SER A 279 23.89 26.57 -10.59
N GLU A 280 24.16 25.57 -11.44
CA GLU A 280 24.95 25.65 -12.67
C GLU A 280 24.29 24.75 -13.76
N ALA A 281 23.17 25.21 -14.35
CA ALA A 281 22.35 24.36 -15.21
C ALA A 281 23.00 23.98 -16.56
N LEU A 282 22.87 22.70 -16.96
CA LEU A 282 22.43 22.21 -18.29
C LEU A 282 22.02 20.71 -18.22
N PRO A 283 21.06 20.21 -19.05
CA PRO A 283 20.32 18.97 -18.78
C PRO A 283 20.70 17.76 -19.65
N GLY A 284 20.34 16.58 -19.14
CA GLY A 284 19.82 15.46 -19.95
C GLY A 284 20.48 14.11 -19.72
N LEU A 285 19.73 13.14 -19.16
CA LEU A 285 19.52 11.84 -19.81
C LEU A 285 18.38 11.05 -19.14
N GLU A 286 17.45 10.57 -19.96
CA GLU A 286 16.38 9.64 -19.61
C GLU A 286 16.93 8.25 -19.24
N SER A 287 16.18 7.48 -18.44
CA SER A 287 16.42 6.04 -18.26
C SER A 287 15.10 5.27 -18.16
N GLY A 288 15.08 4.13 -18.85
CA GLY A 288 13.93 3.25 -18.99
C GLY A 288 13.75 2.22 -17.88
N CYS A 289 12.52 1.73 -17.82
CA CYS A 289 11.98 0.48 -17.27
C CYS A 289 12.77 -0.22 -16.14
N THR A 290 12.25 -0.11 -14.91
CA THR A 290 12.29 -1.20 -13.91
C THR A 290 11.13 -1.04 -12.92
N LYS A 291 10.49 -2.16 -12.55
CA LYS A 291 9.34 -2.23 -11.64
C LYS A 291 9.80 -2.29 -10.17
N ALA A 292 9.79 -1.17 -9.48
CA ALA A 292 9.63 -0.98 -8.02
C ALA A 292 9.80 0.52 -7.74
N LYS A 293 8.89 1.16 -6.97
CA LYS A 293 8.84 2.64 -6.90
C LYS A 293 8.49 3.11 -5.49
N VAL A 294 9.24 4.07 -4.96
CA VAL A 294 8.97 4.72 -3.66
C VAL A 294 8.32 6.08 -3.93
N VAL A 295 7.03 6.26 -3.59
CA VAL A 295 6.26 7.49 -3.88
C VAL A 295 5.99 8.36 -2.66
#